data_AF-A0A7C3NYV9-F1
#
_entry.id   AF-A0A7C3NYV9-F1
#
_cell.length_a   1.000
_cell.length_b   1.000
_cell.length_c   1.000
_cell.angle_alpha   90.00
_cell.angle_beta   90.00
_cell.angle_gamma   90.00
#
_symmetry.space_group_name_H-M   'P 1'
#
loop_
_entity.id
_entity.type
_entity.pdbx_description
1 polymer ?
#
loop_
_entity_poly.entity_id
_entity_poly.type
_entity_poly.pdbx_seq_one_letter_code
_entity_poly.pdbx_strand_id
1 'polypeptide(L)'
;MNQRIRAAEAYVLALRTGEVPAVNVLSKHLASDVVLTGATVWGRQGATVEGHDDVLYRVTGVWPNTPVYVKGFWSEPKEEDGKVKVSATFPAMGAAPAAMNLTFSFNDRDQIKQIDQEIIPQPRPEPTDTIPDSARGLINAALANNTPMCVAYVDENGMPSLSLRGSVQVYSSTQLCIWVRNKEGGMAKAIAQNPNVGLLYRDSYSRSTLVVQGKGHIETDPEVCERVWDMIPDVEQKHETRESGCALIIDVVRMQGGTPKGGVRVQRES
;
A
#
# COMPACT_ATOMS: atom_id res chain seq x y z
N MET A 1 14.45 33.12 19.16
CA MET A 1 14.04 31.77 18.70
C MET A 1 15.29 30.91 18.68
N ASN A 2 15.27 29.76 19.34
CA ASN A 2 16.43 28.89 19.53
C ASN A 2 16.92 28.32 18.19
N GLN A 3 18.23 28.42 17.92
CA GLN A 3 18.85 27.97 16.67
C GLN A 3 18.67 26.46 16.43
N ARG A 4 18.74 25.65 17.49
CA ARG A 4 18.56 24.19 17.42
C ARG A 4 17.14 23.79 17.04
N ILE A 5 16.15 24.54 17.56
CA ILE A 5 14.74 24.37 17.20
C ILE A 5 14.54 24.67 15.72
N ARG A 6 15.05 25.80 15.22
CA ARG A 6 14.98 26.17 13.79
C ARG A 6 15.63 25.13 12.88
N ALA A 7 16.76 24.57 13.31
CA ALA A 7 17.44 23.50 12.58
C ALA A 7 16.57 22.24 12.46
N ALA A 8 15.91 21.83 13.56
CA ALA A 8 14.98 20.70 13.55
C ALA A 8 13.73 20.98 12.70
N GLU A 9 13.17 22.19 12.76
CA GLU A 9 12.05 22.61 11.89
C GLU A 9 12.43 22.53 10.40
N ALA A 10 13.63 23.00 10.05
CA ALA A 10 14.13 22.93 8.68
C ALA A 10 14.28 21.48 8.21
N TYR A 11 14.78 20.59 9.07
CA TYR A 11 14.88 19.16 8.74
C TYR A 11 13.51 18.53 8.51
N VAL A 12 12.56 18.76 9.43
CA VAL A 12 11.20 18.24 9.32
C VAL A 12 10.52 18.75 8.06
N LEU A 13 10.67 20.04 7.73
CA LEU A 13 10.12 20.61 6.50
C LEU A 13 10.71 19.92 5.26
N ALA A 14 12.03 19.80 5.17
CA ALA A 14 12.70 19.12 4.06
C ALA A 14 12.26 17.66 3.93
N LEU A 15 12.22 16.91 5.03
CA LEU A 15 11.77 15.52 5.05
C LEU A 15 10.32 15.34 4.58
N ARG A 16 9.44 16.27 4.93
CA ARG A 16 8.01 16.21 4.58
C ARG A 16 7.73 16.58 3.14
N THR A 17 8.43 17.57 2.60
CA THR A 17 8.12 18.13 1.27
C THR A 17 9.07 17.63 0.19
N GLY A 18 10.33 17.36 0.53
CA GLY A 18 11.39 17.06 -0.43
C GLY A 18 11.76 18.26 -1.31
N GLU A 19 11.26 19.46 -1.00
CA GLU A 19 11.43 20.63 -1.87
C GLU A 19 12.81 21.26 -1.72
N VAL A 20 13.43 21.59 -2.86
CA VAL A 20 14.77 22.18 -2.93
C VAL A 20 14.93 23.43 -2.04
N PRO A 21 13.97 24.38 -1.97
CA PRO A 21 14.07 25.51 -1.04
C PRO A 21 14.17 25.09 0.44
N ALA A 22 13.40 24.09 0.88
CA ALA A 22 13.45 23.60 2.26
C ALA A 22 14.80 22.92 2.56
N VAL A 23 15.30 22.11 1.61
CA VAL A 23 16.61 21.46 1.70
C VAL A 23 17.75 22.49 1.77
N ASN A 24 17.67 23.56 0.98
CA ASN A 24 18.67 24.63 1.00
C ASN A 24 18.71 25.40 2.34
N VAL A 25 17.57 25.51 3.03
CA VAL A 25 17.53 26.05 4.40
C VAL A 25 18.18 25.05 5.35
N LEU A 26 17.81 23.78 5.30
CA LEU A 26 18.38 22.72 6.13
C LEU A 26 19.91 22.62 6.01
N SER A 27 20.45 22.70 4.79
CA SER A 27 21.89 22.58 4.53
C SER A 27 22.74 23.48 5.43
N LYS A 28 22.28 24.69 5.72
CA LYS A 28 22.98 25.66 6.57
C LYS A 28 23.07 25.25 8.04
N HIS A 29 22.21 24.32 8.46
CA HIS A 29 22.10 23.83 9.83
C HIS A 29 22.75 22.47 10.06
N LEU A 30 23.20 21.77 9.00
CA LEU A 30 23.86 20.48 9.12
C LEU A 30 25.37 20.65 9.36
N ALA A 31 25.95 19.80 10.21
CA ALA A 31 27.40 19.64 10.26
C ALA A 31 27.90 18.94 8.98
N SER A 32 29.15 19.19 8.60
CA SER A 32 29.76 18.54 7.42
C SER A 32 29.79 17.01 7.52
N ASP A 33 29.91 16.52 8.74
CA ASP A 33 30.04 15.12 9.14
C ASP A 33 28.80 14.63 9.90
N VAL A 34 27.63 15.18 9.55
CA VAL A 34 26.34 14.75 10.10
C VAL A 34 26.08 13.27 9.84
N VAL A 35 25.44 12.60 10.79
CA VAL A 35 25.02 11.20 10.66
C VAL A 35 23.51 11.09 10.84
N LEU A 36 22.83 10.47 9.88
CA LEU A 36 21.43 10.06 9.98
C LEU A 36 21.37 8.55 10.22
N THR A 37 20.84 8.14 11.37
CA THR A 37 20.62 6.72 11.70
C THR A 37 19.14 6.37 11.54
N GLY A 38 18.84 5.09 11.29
CA GLY A 38 17.45 4.62 11.18
C GLY A 38 16.76 4.96 9.86
N ALA A 39 17.49 5.48 8.87
CA ALA A 39 16.95 5.81 7.57
C ALA A 39 16.42 4.55 6.86
N THR A 40 15.43 4.76 5.97
CA THR A 40 15.04 3.74 5.00
C THR A 40 15.80 3.97 3.70
N VAL A 41 16.71 3.05 3.34
CA VAL A 41 17.54 3.14 2.13
C VAL A 41 17.36 1.83 1.34
N TRP A 42 17.06 1.93 0.04
CA TRP A 42 16.78 0.77 -0.83
C TRP A 42 15.72 -0.21 -0.27
N GLY A 43 14.71 0.32 0.44
CA GLY A 43 13.66 -0.49 1.06
C GLY A 43 14.06 -1.19 2.37
N ARG A 44 15.29 -1.01 2.86
CA ARG A 44 15.74 -1.51 4.16
C ARG A 44 15.69 -0.40 5.20
N GLN A 45 15.03 -0.66 6.32
CA GLN A 45 15.03 0.22 7.49
C GLN A 45 16.30 0.02 8.32
N GLY A 46 16.68 1.02 9.11
CA GLY A 46 17.83 0.93 10.01
C GLY A 46 19.17 1.30 9.38
N ALA A 47 19.18 1.85 8.17
CA ALA A 47 20.41 2.26 7.52
C ALA A 47 21.00 3.52 8.16
N THR A 48 22.32 3.62 8.12
CA THR A 48 23.07 4.83 8.46
C THR A 48 23.47 5.54 7.18
N VAL A 49 23.28 6.86 7.16
CA VAL A 49 23.71 7.76 6.09
C VAL A 49 24.62 8.80 6.72
N GLU A 50 25.81 8.98 6.15
CA GLU A 50 26.86 9.81 6.73
C GLU A 50 27.28 10.91 5.76
N GLY A 51 27.59 12.07 6.30
CA GLY A 51 28.02 13.22 5.51
C GLY A 51 26.87 14.12 5.08
N HIS A 52 27.19 15.41 4.99
CA HIS A 52 26.25 16.47 4.67
C HIS A 52 25.44 16.21 3.39
N ASP A 53 26.11 15.89 2.29
CA ASP A 53 25.45 15.81 0.98
C ASP A 53 24.54 14.58 0.87
N ASP A 54 24.94 13.44 1.45
CA ASP A 54 24.13 12.22 1.43
C ASP A 54 22.90 12.34 2.35
N VAL A 55 23.03 13.01 3.50
CA VAL A 55 21.88 13.34 4.36
C VAL A 55 20.92 14.29 3.65
N LEU A 56 21.43 15.32 2.95
CA LEU A 56 20.57 16.21 2.15
C LEU A 56 19.87 15.47 1.01
N TYR A 57 20.59 14.62 0.28
CA TYR A 57 20.01 13.79 -0.78
C TYR A 57 18.86 12.93 -0.25
N ARG A 58 18.99 12.40 0.97
CA ARG A 58 17.96 11.57 1.61
C ARG A 58 16.66 12.32 1.88
N VAL A 59 16.71 13.63 2.07
CA VAL A 59 15.54 14.49 2.31
C VAL A 59 15.21 15.40 1.13
N THR A 60 15.83 15.17 -0.03
CA THR A 60 15.53 15.89 -1.28
C THR A 60 14.68 15.03 -2.20
N GLY A 61 13.64 15.62 -2.79
CA GLY A 61 12.73 14.96 -3.72
C GLY A 61 11.66 14.08 -3.07
N VAL A 62 10.89 13.39 -3.91
CA VAL A 62 9.77 12.54 -3.48
C VAL A 62 10.25 11.10 -3.36
N TRP A 63 10.36 10.63 -2.12
CA TRP A 63 10.69 9.26 -1.77
C TRP A 63 9.42 8.44 -1.47
N PRO A 64 9.52 7.10 -1.36
CA PRO A 64 8.36 6.26 -1.09
C PRO A 64 7.51 6.70 0.11
N ASN A 65 8.08 7.33 1.14
CA ASN A 65 7.32 7.83 2.30
C ASN A 65 7.08 9.35 2.34
N THR A 66 7.63 10.14 1.40
CA THR A 66 7.36 11.59 1.36
C THR A 66 5.85 11.90 1.30
N PRO A 67 5.02 11.19 0.49
CA PRO A 67 3.56 11.38 0.50
C PRO A 67 2.86 10.99 1.82
N VAL A 68 3.52 10.23 2.68
CA VAL A 68 3.04 9.90 4.04
C VAL A 68 3.44 11.03 5.00
N TYR A 69 4.71 11.44 4.97
CA TYR A 69 5.26 12.46 5.86
C TYR A 69 4.54 13.81 5.73
N VAL A 70 4.16 14.20 4.51
CA VAL A 70 3.38 15.43 4.28
C VAL A 70 2.02 15.42 5.00
N LYS A 71 1.40 14.24 5.14
CA LYS A 71 0.09 14.03 5.79
C LYS A 71 0.18 13.74 7.29
N GLY A 72 1.39 13.66 7.85
CA GLY A 72 1.60 13.39 9.26
C GLY A 72 1.16 14.56 10.15
N PHE A 73 0.75 14.22 11.37
CA PHE A 73 0.54 15.19 12.44
C PHE A 73 1.84 15.29 13.24
N TRP A 74 2.58 16.37 13.04
CA TRP A 74 3.90 16.58 13.64
C TRP A 74 3.77 17.41 14.90
N SER A 75 4.51 17.04 15.95
CA SER A 75 4.64 17.86 17.15
C SER A 75 5.53 19.07 16.88
N GLU A 76 5.36 20.13 17.67
CA GLU A 76 6.38 21.17 17.79
C GLU A 76 7.71 20.55 18.27
N PRO A 77 8.87 21.03 17.77
CA PRO A 77 10.16 20.59 18.30
C PRO A 77 10.34 21.05 19.75
N LYS A 78 10.86 20.17 20.59
CA LYS A 78 11.13 20.44 22.00
C LYS A 78 12.57 20.10 22.34
N GLU A 79 13.22 20.99 23.07
CA GLU A 79 14.56 20.73 23.61
C GLU A 79 14.43 20.03 24.96
N GLU A 80 15.07 18.86 25.08
CA GLU A 80 15.09 18.00 26.27
C GLU A 80 16.48 17.37 26.38
N ASP A 81 17.13 17.52 27.53
CA ASP A 81 18.46 16.93 27.81
C ASP A 81 19.53 17.27 26.75
N GLY A 82 19.52 18.51 26.26
CA GLY A 82 20.47 19.00 25.24
C GLY A 82 20.24 18.46 23.82
N LYS A 83 19.12 17.76 23.60
CA LYS A 83 18.67 17.26 22.28
C LYS A 83 17.37 17.94 21.90
N VAL A 84 17.09 18.00 20.59
CA VAL A 84 15.76 18.39 20.11
C VAL A 84 15.01 17.15 19.67
N LYS A 85 13.74 17.02 20.08
CA LYS A 85 12.88 15.90 19.70
C LYS A 85 11.66 16.38 18.93
N VAL A 86 11.27 15.62 17.92
CA VAL A 86 10.04 15.81 17.15
C VAL A 86 9.39 14.44 16.95
N SER A 87 8.09 14.36 17.21
CA SER A 87 7.31 13.15 16.95
C SER A 87 6.27 13.42 15.88
N ALA A 88 5.89 12.38 15.14
CA ALA A 88 4.78 12.42 14.20
C ALA A 88 3.92 11.17 14.31
N THR A 89 2.61 11.34 14.12
CA THR A 89 1.67 10.24 13.88
C THR A 89 1.14 10.31 12.45
N PHE A 90 0.83 9.16 11.86
CA PHE A 90 0.37 9.06 10.49
C PHE A 90 -0.97 8.32 10.40
N PRO A 91 -1.87 8.74 9.50
CA PRO A 91 -3.09 7.99 9.25
C PRO A 91 -2.77 6.62 8.65
N ALA A 92 -3.66 5.66 8.91
CA ALA A 92 -3.54 4.32 8.35
C ALA A 92 -3.72 4.36 6.82
N MET A 93 -2.60 4.29 6.08
CA MET A 93 -2.61 4.41 4.61
C MET A 93 -1.61 3.45 3.99
N GLY A 94 -2.11 2.33 3.46
CA GLY A 94 -1.25 1.33 2.81
C GLY A 94 -0.17 0.82 3.78
N ALA A 95 1.10 0.91 3.36
CA ALA A 95 2.27 0.53 4.15
C ALA A 95 2.90 1.70 4.95
N ALA A 96 2.16 2.78 5.21
CA ALA A 96 2.61 3.87 6.06
C ALA A 96 2.94 3.36 7.48
N PRO A 97 3.95 3.91 8.17
CA PRO A 97 4.15 3.67 9.60
C PRO A 97 2.99 4.24 10.44
N ALA A 98 2.90 3.85 11.72
CA ALA A 98 2.00 4.46 12.69
C ALA A 98 2.52 5.80 13.19
N ALA A 99 3.81 5.84 13.48
CA ALA A 99 4.47 7.02 14.01
C ALA A 99 5.94 7.06 13.64
N MET A 100 6.57 8.19 13.90
CA MET A 100 8.01 8.38 13.80
C MET A 100 8.48 9.32 14.91
N ASN A 101 9.64 9.00 15.48
CA ASN A 101 10.35 9.90 16.37
C ASN A 101 11.67 10.32 15.71
N LEU A 102 11.95 11.61 15.77
CA LEU A 102 13.22 12.19 15.36
C LEU A 102 13.89 12.78 16.59
N THR A 103 15.15 12.41 16.79
CA THR A 103 15.99 12.99 17.83
C THR A 103 17.22 13.64 17.18
N PHE A 104 17.44 14.90 17.47
CA PHE A 104 18.53 15.70 16.93
C PHE A 104 19.56 15.98 18.02
N SER A 105 20.82 15.68 17.73
CA SER A 105 21.97 16.07 18.57
C SER A 105 22.85 17.06 17.81
N PHE A 106 23.47 17.98 18.55
CA PHE A 106 24.17 19.14 18.00
C PHE A 106 25.64 19.15 18.39
N ASN A 107 26.48 19.75 17.53
CA ASN A 107 27.87 20.06 17.88
C ASN A 107 27.98 21.40 18.65
N ASP A 108 29.20 21.79 19.02
CA ASP A 108 29.47 23.04 19.75
C ASP A 108 29.12 24.32 18.96
N ARG A 109 28.82 24.22 17.66
CA ARG A 109 28.37 25.32 16.79
C ARG A 109 26.85 25.31 16.57
N ASP A 110 26.12 24.51 17.35
CA ASP A 110 24.67 24.32 17.23
C ASP A 110 24.23 23.85 15.82
N GLN A 111 25.10 23.12 15.12
CA GLN A 111 24.74 22.41 13.89
C GLN A 111 24.30 20.99 14.22
N ILE A 112 23.34 20.47 13.46
CA ILE A 112 22.89 19.08 13.60
C ILE A 112 24.05 18.16 13.24
N LYS A 113 24.50 17.38 14.23
CA LYS A 113 25.57 16.40 14.12
C LYS A 113 25.04 14.97 14.01
N GLN A 114 23.88 14.70 14.61
CA GLN A 114 23.23 13.40 14.52
C GLN A 114 21.72 13.56 14.45
N ILE A 115 21.09 12.76 13.59
CA ILE A 115 19.64 12.59 13.48
C ILE A 115 19.35 11.12 13.69
N ASP A 116 18.62 10.78 14.75
CA ASP A 116 18.13 9.43 14.97
C ASP A 116 16.67 9.35 14.55
N GLN A 117 16.40 8.53 13.54
CA GLN A 117 15.07 8.30 13.00
C GLN A 117 14.53 6.94 13.47
N GLU A 118 13.54 6.98 14.35
CA GLU A 118 12.82 5.79 14.79
C GLU A 118 11.47 5.70 14.07
N ILE A 119 11.26 4.65 13.28
CA ILE A 119 9.97 4.37 12.65
C ILE A 119 9.19 3.37 13.47
N ILE A 120 7.97 3.75 13.87
CA ILE A 120 7.04 2.86 14.57
C ILE A 120 6.08 2.27 13.53
N PRO A 121 6.13 0.95 13.25
CA PRO A 121 5.26 0.33 12.26
C PRO A 121 3.79 0.35 12.71
N GLN A 122 2.87 0.24 11.74
CA GLN A 122 1.48 -0.04 12.06
C GLN A 122 1.37 -1.42 12.72
N PRO A 123 0.48 -1.59 13.71
CA PRO A 123 0.17 -2.90 14.23
C PRO A 123 -0.33 -3.78 13.09
N ARG A 124 0.08 -5.05 13.10
CA ARG A 124 -0.43 -6.00 12.12
C ARG A 124 -1.94 -6.18 12.37
N PRO A 125 -2.79 -6.10 11.35
CA PRO A 125 -4.21 -6.37 11.52
C PRO A 125 -4.44 -7.77 12.06
N GLU A 126 -5.42 -7.89 12.95
CA GLU A 126 -5.89 -9.19 13.41
C GLU A 126 -6.47 -9.99 12.23
N PRO A 127 -6.25 -11.31 12.18
CA PRO A 127 -6.89 -12.16 11.20
C PRO A 127 -8.41 -12.09 11.32
N THR A 128 -9.09 -12.07 10.19
CA THR A 128 -10.54 -12.31 10.09
C THR A 128 -10.83 -13.36 9.04
N ASP A 129 -11.99 -13.99 9.14
CA ASP A 129 -12.55 -14.93 8.18
C ASP A 129 -13.37 -14.23 7.08
N THR A 130 -13.65 -12.92 7.19
CA THR A 130 -14.47 -12.18 6.23
C THR A 130 -13.70 -11.06 5.53
N ILE A 131 -14.10 -10.75 4.30
CA ILE A 131 -13.58 -9.64 3.50
C ILE A 131 -14.02 -8.33 4.15
N PRO A 132 -13.09 -7.49 4.66
CA PRO A 132 -13.44 -6.23 5.30
C PRO A 132 -14.08 -5.25 4.32
N ASP A 133 -14.95 -4.36 4.80
CA ASP A 133 -15.64 -3.37 3.96
C ASP A 133 -14.69 -2.44 3.21
N SER A 134 -13.54 -2.11 3.80
CA SER A 134 -12.50 -1.31 3.14
C SER A 134 -11.93 -2.01 1.91
N ALA A 135 -11.77 -3.34 1.96
CA ALA A 135 -11.34 -4.13 0.81
C ALA A 135 -12.49 -4.29 -0.20
N ARG A 136 -13.71 -4.53 0.28
CA ARG A 136 -14.92 -4.64 -0.56
C ARG A 136 -15.13 -3.41 -1.42
N GLY A 137 -15.06 -2.21 -0.83
CA GLY A 137 -15.22 -0.96 -1.55
C GLY A 137 -14.18 -0.78 -2.67
N LEU A 138 -12.92 -1.12 -2.40
CA LEU A 138 -11.85 -1.03 -3.41
C LEU A 138 -12.05 -2.02 -4.56
N ILE A 139 -12.40 -3.27 -4.25
CA ILE A 139 -12.62 -4.32 -5.24
C ILE A 139 -13.81 -3.96 -6.13
N ASN A 140 -14.96 -3.61 -5.54
CA ASN A 140 -16.17 -3.33 -6.31
C ASN A 140 -16.03 -2.08 -7.18
N ALA A 141 -15.28 -1.07 -6.71
CA ALA A 141 -15.02 0.16 -7.46
C ALA A 141 -13.82 0.08 -8.41
N ALA A 142 -13.13 -1.07 -8.48
CA ALA A 142 -11.83 -1.19 -9.14
C ALA A 142 -11.83 -0.72 -10.59
N LEU A 143 -12.84 -1.11 -11.38
CA LEU A 143 -12.96 -0.68 -12.77
C LEU A 143 -13.26 0.81 -12.90
N ALA A 144 -14.20 1.33 -12.11
CA ALA A 144 -14.55 2.77 -12.11
C ALA A 144 -13.36 3.65 -11.68
N ASN A 145 -12.46 3.11 -10.86
CA ASN A 145 -11.22 3.75 -10.43
C ASN A 145 -10.07 3.62 -11.45
N ASN A 146 -10.31 3.03 -12.64
CA ASN A 146 -9.28 2.71 -13.65
C ASN A 146 -8.15 1.82 -13.11
N THR A 147 -8.47 0.96 -12.15
CA THR A 147 -7.55 -0.01 -11.53
C THR A 147 -8.12 -1.43 -11.63
N PRO A 148 -8.38 -1.97 -12.84
CA PRO A 148 -8.90 -3.33 -12.98
C PRO A 148 -7.95 -4.32 -12.30
N MET A 149 -8.52 -5.37 -11.70
CA MET A 149 -7.73 -6.32 -10.93
C MET A 149 -6.96 -7.27 -11.87
N CYS A 150 -5.72 -7.58 -11.50
CA CYS A 150 -4.97 -8.64 -12.17
C CYS A 150 -5.36 -9.99 -11.56
N VAL A 151 -5.69 -10.96 -12.40
CA VAL A 151 -6.04 -12.33 -12.01
C VAL A 151 -5.01 -13.28 -12.59
N ALA A 152 -4.39 -14.05 -11.71
CA ALA A 152 -3.42 -15.09 -11.98
C ALA A 152 -4.06 -16.47 -11.79
N TYR A 153 -3.84 -17.37 -12.74
CA TYR A 153 -4.26 -18.77 -12.66
C TYR A 153 -3.25 -19.65 -13.41
N VAL A 154 -3.33 -20.96 -13.23
CA VAL A 154 -2.50 -21.92 -13.96
C VAL A 154 -3.32 -22.47 -15.11
N ASP A 155 -2.84 -22.33 -16.35
CA ASP A 155 -3.54 -22.85 -17.53
C ASP A 155 -3.45 -24.38 -17.67
N GLU A 156 -4.11 -24.92 -18.69
CA GLU A 156 -4.18 -26.37 -18.94
C GLU A 156 -2.81 -27.03 -19.23
N ASN A 157 -1.79 -26.24 -19.57
CA ASN A 157 -0.43 -26.71 -19.81
C ASN A 157 0.47 -26.54 -18.57
N GLY A 158 -0.09 -26.12 -17.44
CA GLY A 158 0.68 -25.84 -16.22
C GLY A 158 1.40 -24.49 -16.23
N MET A 159 1.11 -23.60 -17.19
CA MET A 159 1.77 -22.31 -17.30
C MET A 159 1.01 -21.23 -16.50
N PRO A 160 1.71 -20.30 -15.83
CA PRO A 160 1.06 -19.17 -15.21
C PRO A 160 0.47 -18.24 -16.27
N SER A 161 -0.82 -17.92 -16.12
CA SER A 161 -1.56 -17.00 -16.97
C SER A 161 -2.04 -15.80 -16.16
N LEU A 162 -2.00 -14.62 -16.77
CA LEU A 162 -2.38 -13.34 -16.15
C LEU A 162 -3.39 -12.63 -17.05
N SER A 163 -4.43 -12.06 -16.45
CA SER A 163 -5.40 -11.24 -17.17
C SER A 163 -5.89 -10.08 -16.31
N LEU A 164 -6.15 -8.93 -16.94
CA LEU A 164 -6.86 -7.84 -16.29
C LEU A 164 -8.36 -8.10 -16.36
N ARG A 165 -9.06 -7.91 -15.24
CA ARG A 165 -10.49 -8.16 -15.10
C ARG A 165 -11.16 -6.94 -14.46
N GLY A 166 -12.01 -6.27 -15.23
CA GLY A 166 -12.88 -5.20 -14.73
C GLY A 166 -14.15 -5.73 -14.06
N SER A 167 -14.51 -6.99 -14.33
CA SER A 167 -15.70 -7.66 -13.80
C SER A 167 -15.54 -8.27 -12.40
N VAL A 168 -14.39 -8.12 -11.74
CA VAL A 168 -14.21 -8.65 -10.38
C VAL A 168 -15.10 -7.89 -9.41
N GLN A 169 -15.93 -8.61 -8.65
CA GLN A 169 -16.80 -8.07 -7.60
C GLN A 169 -16.75 -8.94 -6.35
N VAL A 170 -17.07 -8.38 -5.20
CA VAL A 170 -17.23 -9.15 -3.96
C VAL A 170 -18.64 -9.75 -3.91
N TYR A 171 -18.72 -11.07 -4.07
CA TYR A 171 -19.98 -11.83 -4.11
C TYR A 171 -20.62 -12.01 -2.73
N SER A 172 -19.82 -12.32 -1.71
CA SER A 172 -20.31 -12.57 -0.33
C SER A 172 -19.35 -11.99 0.72
N SER A 173 -19.49 -12.37 1.99
CA SER A 173 -18.49 -12.01 3.01
C SER A 173 -17.17 -12.75 2.82
N THR A 174 -17.12 -13.83 2.02
CA THR A 174 -15.95 -14.70 1.90
C THR A 174 -15.57 -15.03 0.45
N GLN A 175 -16.35 -14.55 -0.53
CA GLN A 175 -16.19 -14.89 -1.94
C GLN A 175 -16.10 -13.66 -2.83
N LEU A 176 -15.33 -13.80 -3.91
CA LEU A 176 -15.34 -12.92 -5.07
C LEU A 176 -16.06 -13.61 -6.23
N CYS A 177 -16.50 -12.83 -7.21
CA CYS A 177 -16.98 -13.35 -8.48
C CYS A 177 -16.35 -12.63 -9.66
N ILE A 178 -16.33 -13.31 -10.81
CA ILE A 178 -15.89 -12.80 -12.10
C ILE A 178 -16.85 -13.34 -13.16
N TRP A 179 -17.29 -12.48 -14.09
CA TRP A 179 -17.91 -12.98 -15.32
C TRP A 179 -16.83 -13.40 -16.34
N VAL A 180 -16.87 -14.66 -16.75
CA VAL A 180 -15.97 -15.22 -17.76
C VAL A 180 -16.69 -15.23 -19.10
N ARG A 181 -16.14 -14.56 -20.10
CA ARG A 181 -16.77 -14.30 -21.42
C ARG A 181 -17.21 -15.56 -22.18
N ASN A 182 -16.44 -16.64 -22.01
CA ASN A 182 -16.61 -17.88 -22.73
C ASN A 182 -16.45 -19.05 -21.76
N LYS A 183 -17.54 -19.76 -21.50
CA LYS A 183 -17.58 -20.96 -20.66
C LYS A 183 -16.76 -22.14 -21.19
N GLU A 184 -16.48 -22.15 -22.49
CA GLU A 184 -15.60 -23.13 -23.15
C GLU A 184 -14.16 -22.60 -23.33
N GLY A 185 -13.89 -21.40 -22.81
CA GLY A 185 -12.61 -20.71 -22.94
C GLY A 185 -11.53 -21.25 -21.99
N GLY A 186 -10.27 -20.87 -22.26
CA GLY A 186 -9.11 -21.37 -21.54
C GLY A 186 -9.15 -21.16 -20.02
N MET A 187 -9.68 -20.02 -19.55
CA MET A 187 -9.83 -19.78 -18.11
C MET A 187 -10.82 -20.75 -17.46
N ALA A 188 -11.98 -20.99 -18.06
CA ALA A 188 -12.98 -21.89 -17.48
C ALA A 188 -12.43 -23.33 -17.38
N LYS A 189 -11.77 -23.81 -18.44
CA LYS A 189 -11.11 -25.12 -18.46
C LYS A 189 -9.97 -25.22 -17.46
N ALA A 190 -9.13 -24.19 -17.41
CA ALA A 190 -8.01 -24.12 -16.47
C ALA A 190 -8.47 -24.19 -15.01
N ILE A 191 -9.51 -23.44 -14.64
CA ILE A 191 -10.06 -23.45 -13.27
C ILE A 191 -10.68 -24.81 -12.93
N ALA A 192 -11.34 -25.46 -13.88
CA ALA A 192 -11.89 -26.80 -13.67
C ALA A 192 -10.79 -27.86 -13.38
N GLN A 193 -9.58 -27.69 -13.94
CA GLN A 193 -8.44 -28.57 -13.71
C GLN A 193 -7.62 -28.18 -12.47
N ASN A 194 -7.45 -26.87 -12.23
CA ASN A 194 -6.69 -26.32 -11.11
C ASN A 194 -7.41 -25.10 -10.53
N PRO A 195 -8.06 -25.23 -9.36
CA PRO A 195 -8.87 -24.16 -8.80
C PRO A 195 -8.03 -23.02 -8.21
N ASN A 196 -6.70 -23.13 -8.12
CA ASN A 196 -5.90 -22.12 -7.44
C ASN A 196 -5.83 -20.82 -8.25
N VAL A 197 -6.26 -19.72 -7.62
CA VAL A 197 -6.24 -18.38 -8.22
C VAL A 197 -5.56 -17.37 -7.31
N GLY A 198 -4.83 -16.44 -7.93
CA GLY A 198 -4.26 -15.27 -7.28
C GLY A 198 -4.89 -14.00 -7.85
N LEU A 199 -5.13 -12.99 -7.02
CA LEU A 199 -5.56 -11.68 -7.49
C LEU A 199 -4.71 -10.57 -6.88
N LEU A 200 -4.46 -9.53 -7.67
CA LEU A 200 -3.79 -8.30 -7.23
C LEU A 200 -4.67 -7.10 -7.55
N TYR A 201 -5.02 -6.35 -6.50
CA TYR A 201 -5.47 -4.97 -6.61
C TYR A 201 -4.29 -4.05 -6.27
N ARG A 202 -4.03 -3.04 -7.10
CA ARG A 202 -3.00 -2.03 -6.84
C ARG A 202 -3.49 -0.67 -7.29
N ASP A 203 -3.51 0.27 -6.35
CA ASP A 203 -3.78 1.68 -6.62
C ASP A 203 -2.66 2.54 -6.02
N SER A 204 -1.80 3.07 -6.88
CA SER A 204 -0.67 3.91 -6.48
C SER A 204 -1.09 5.23 -5.87
N TYR A 205 -2.22 5.79 -6.30
CA TYR A 205 -2.72 7.07 -5.81
C TYR A 205 -3.21 6.96 -4.36
N SER A 206 -4.08 5.99 -4.08
CA SER A 206 -4.53 5.73 -2.70
C SER A 206 -3.53 4.94 -1.85
N ARG A 207 -2.41 4.51 -2.44
CA ARG A 207 -1.39 3.62 -1.85
C ARG A 207 -1.97 2.29 -1.36
N SER A 208 -3.02 1.83 -2.02
CA SER A 208 -3.69 0.58 -1.67
C SER A 208 -3.09 -0.59 -2.44
N THR A 209 -2.98 -1.73 -1.78
CA THR A 209 -2.58 -3.00 -2.39
C THR A 209 -3.32 -4.11 -1.68
N LEU A 210 -3.98 -5.00 -2.43
CA LEU A 210 -4.55 -6.23 -1.90
C LEU A 210 -4.01 -7.40 -2.72
N VAL A 211 -3.46 -8.39 -2.03
CA VAL A 211 -3.05 -9.67 -2.61
C VAL A 211 -4.01 -10.72 -2.09
N VAL A 212 -4.73 -11.37 -3.00
CA VAL A 212 -5.74 -12.40 -2.71
C VAL A 212 -5.22 -13.74 -3.21
N GLN A 213 -5.44 -14.78 -2.41
CA GLN A 213 -5.30 -16.18 -2.80
C GLN A 213 -6.63 -16.86 -2.54
N GLY A 214 -7.11 -17.65 -3.49
CA GLY A 214 -8.41 -18.32 -3.37
C GLY A 214 -8.51 -19.58 -4.21
N LYS A 215 -9.66 -20.23 -4.11
CA LYS A 215 -10.05 -21.39 -4.91
C LYS A 215 -11.25 -21.01 -5.77
N GLY A 216 -11.07 -21.06 -7.08
CA GLY A 216 -12.09 -20.79 -8.08
C GLY A 216 -12.90 -22.03 -8.43
N HIS A 217 -14.18 -21.85 -8.74
CA HIS A 217 -15.01 -22.84 -9.41
C HIS A 217 -15.95 -22.15 -10.40
N ILE A 218 -16.24 -22.82 -11.51
CA ILE A 218 -17.24 -22.35 -12.47
C ILE A 218 -18.61 -22.73 -11.94
N GLU A 219 -19.47 -21.74 -11.75
CA GLU A 219 -20.83 -21.92 -11.30
C GLU A 219 -21.78 -22.10 -12.48
N THR A 220 -22.75 -22.98 -12.30
CA THR A 220 -23.76 -23.34 -13.31
C THR A 220 -25.20 -23.11 -12.82
N ASP A 221 -25.39 -22.87 -11.52
CA ASP A 221 -26.68 -22.44 -10.99
C ASP A 221 -27.15 -21.15 -11.70
N PRO A 222 -28.33 -21.16 -12.37
CA PRO A 222 -28.87 -20.01 -13.06
C PRO A 222 -29.05 -18.78 -12.16
N GLU A 223 -29.47 -18.96 -10.90
CA GLU A 223 -29.72 -17.84 -9.98
C GLU A 223 -28.40 -17.16 -9.59
N VAL A 224 -27.36 -17.95 -9.34
CA VAL A 224 -26.03 -17.41 -9.05
C VAL A 224 -25.44 -16.73 -10.28
N CYS A 225 -25.57 -17.33 -11.46
CA CYS A 225 -25.09 -16.74 -12.70
C CYS A 225 -25.79 -15.41 -13.01
N GLU A 226 -27.10 -15.34 -12.81
CA GLU A 226 -27.88 -14.10 -12.94
C GLU A 226 -27.41 -13.03 -11.97
N ARG A 227 -27.24 -13.38 -10.69
CA ARG A 227 -26.73 -12.45 -9.69
C ARG A 227 -25.33 -11.93 -10.05
N VAL A 228 -24.42 -12.80 -10.50
CA VAL A 228 -23.08 -12.37 -10.93
C VAL A 228 -23.15 -11.44 -12.14
N TRP A 229 -24.01 -11.75 -13.12
CA TRP A 229 -24.23 -10.87 -14.27
C TRP A 229 -24.74 -9.49 -13.84
N ASP A 230 -25.69 -9.42 -12.91
CA ASP A 230 -26.24 -8.13 -12.45
C ASP A 230 -25.24 -7.31 -11.63
N MET A 231 -24.23 -7.96 -11.04
CA MET A 231 -23.17 -7.30 -10.27
C MET A 231 -22.07 -6.71 -11.15
N ILE A 232 -21.84 -7.24 -12.36
CA ILE A 232 -20.75 -6.74 -13.20
C ILE A 232 -21.06 -5.32 -13.73
N PRO A 233 -20.05 -4.43 -13.81
CA PRO A 233 -20.27 -3.07 -14.30
C PRO A 233 -20.89 -3.06 -15.70
N ASP A 234 -21.85 -2.16 -15.94
CA ASP A 234 -22.55 -2.01 -17.23
C ASP A 234 -21.60 -1.86 -18.43
N VAL A 235 -20.47 -1.17 -18.24
CA VAL A 235 -19.44 -1.07 -19.28
C VAL A 235 -18.85 -2.43 -19.66
N GLU A 236 -18.65 -3.35 -18.71
CA GLU A 236 -18.23 -4.72 -19.04
C GLU A 236 -19.40 -5.46 -19.70
N GLN A 237 -20.62 -5.40 -19.15
CA GLN A 237 -21.79 -6.07 -19.76
C GLN A 237 -21.96 -5.74 -21.25
N LYS A 238 -21.72 -4.48 -21.64
CA LYS A 238 -21.80 -4.00 -23.03
C LYS A 238 -20.74 -4.59 -23.97
N HIS A 239 -19.62 -5.09 -23.44
CA HIS A 239 -18.57 -5.77 -24.19
C HIS A 239 -18.65 -7.30 -24.10
N GLU A 240 -19.63 -7.83 -23.37
CA GLU A 240 -19.77 -9.25 -23.07
C GLU A 240 -21.01 -9.84 -23.74
N THR A 241 -21.03 -11.16 -23.87
CA THR A 241 -22.21 -11.90 -24.33
C THR A 241 -22.69 -12.81 -23.21
N ARG A 242 -23.94 -12.59 -22.75
CA ARG A 242 -24.51 -13.35 -21.63
C ARG A 242 -24.63 -14.84 -21.95
N GLU A 243 -25.00 -15.20 -23.18
CA GLU A 243 -25.25 -16.61 -23.52
C GLU A 243 -23.98 -17.47 -23.59
N SER A 244 -22.83 -16.87 -23.92
CA SER A 244 -21.56 -17.59 -24.04
C SER A 244 -20.77 -17.65 -22.73
N GLY A 245 -21.09 -16.79 -21.77
CA GLY A 245 -20.32 -16.65 -20.54
C GLY A 245 -20.74 -17.59 -19.41
N CYS A 246 -20.00 -17.51 -18.31
CA CYS A 246 -20.30 -18.20 -17.06
C CYS A 246 -19.78 -17.42 -15.85
N ALA A 247 -20.34 -17.70 -14.68
CA ALA A 247 -19.85 -17.16 -13.42
C ALA A 247 -18.66 -17.98 -12.91
N LEU A 248 -17.58 -17.30 -12.55
CA LEU A 248 -16.49 -17.84 -11.74
C LEU A 248 -16.67 -17.31 -10.32
N ILE A 249 -16.90 -18.20 -9.35
CA ILE A 249 -16.89 -17.88 -7.92
C ILE A 249 -15.54 -18.25 -7.34
N ILE A 250 -15.00 -17.39 -6.48
CA ILE A 250 -13.69 -17.55 -5.87
C ILE A 250 -13.84 -17.50 -4.36
N ASP A 251 -13.64 -18.63 -3.71
CA ASP A 251 -13.53 -18.71 -2.26
C ASP A 251 -12.19 -18.10 -1.83
N VAL A 252 -12.24 -16.96 -1.13
CA VAL A 252 -11.04 -16.31 -0.62
C VAL A 252 -10.46 -17.17 0.50
N VAL A 253 -9.22 -17.61 0.36
CA VAL A 253 -8.49 -18.35 1.40
C VAL A 253 -7.62 -17.37 2.21
N ARG A 254 -6.96 -16.44 1.53
CA ARG A 254 -6.13 -15.42 2.14
C ARG A 254 -6.27 -14.10 1.41
N MET A 255 -6.33 -13.00 2.14
CA MET A 255 -6.21 -11.65 1.60
C MET A 255 -5.31 -10.86 2.51
N GLN A 256 -4.34 -10.15 1.94
CA GLN A 256 -3.44 -9.30 2.71
C GLN A 256 -3.10 -8.02 1.97
N GLY A 257 -2.75 -7.00 2.74
CA GLY A 257 -2.23 -5.75 2.20
C GLY A 257 -2.71 -4.56 3.00
N GLY A 258 -2.94 -3.45 2.32
CA GLY A 258 -3.33 -2.19 2.94
C GLY A 258 -4.31 -1.41 2.09
N THR A 259 -5.17 -0.68 2.78
CA THR A 259 -6.20 0.22 2.23
C THR A 259 -5.98 1.62 2.81
N PRO A 260 -6.75 2.63 2.38
CA PRO A 260 -6.73 3.96 3.02
C PRO A 260 -7.37 3.96 4.42
N LYS A 261 -7.86 2.81 4.89
CA LYS A 261 -8.43 2.60 6.22
C LYS A 261 -7.57 1.66 7.08
N GLY A 262 -6.39 1.29 6.60
CA GLY A 262 -5.45 0.42 7.31
C GLY A 262 -5.26 -0.95 6.66
N GLY A 263 -4.53 -1.81 7.38
CA GLY A 263 -4.13 -3.11 6.88
C GLY A 263 -5.30 -4.08 6.78
N VAL A 264 -5.18 -5.05 5.87
CA VAL A 264 -6.14 -6.14 5.67
C VAL A 264 -5.44 -7.47 5.93
N ARG A 265 -6.11 -8.37 6.66
CA ARG A 265 -5.65 -9.74 6.90
C ARG A 265 -6.84 -10.69 6.99
N VAL A 266 -7.23 -11.26 5.86
CA VAL A 266 -8.16 -12.40 5.80
C VAL A 266 -7.34 -13.68 5.80
N GLN A 267 -7.70 -14.64 6.65
CA GLN A 267 -7.06 -15.95 6.72
C GLN A 267 -8.12 -16.99 7.08
N ARG A 268 -8.41 -17.89 6.14
CA ARG A 268 -9.34 -19.02 6.32
C ARG A 268 -8.59 -20.33 6.19
N GLU A 269 -9.05 -21.35 6.90
CA GLU A 269 -8.56 -22.71 6.71
C GLU A 269 -8.99 -23.21 5.32
N SER A 270 -8.06 -23.88 4.63
CA SER A 270 -8.15 -24.24 3.21
C SER A 270 -8.73 -25.62 2.95
#